data_AF-A0A1A8LAM8-F1
#
_entry.id   AF-A0A1A8LAM8-F1
#
_cell.length_a   1.000
_cell.length_b   1.000
_cell.length_c   1.000
_cell.angle_alpha   90.00
_cell.angle_beta   90.00
_cell.angle_gamma   90.00
#
_symmetry.space_group_name_H-M   'P 1'
#
loop_
_entity.id
_entity.type
_entity.pdbx_description
1 polymer ?
#
loop_
_entity_poly.entity_id
_entity_poly.type
_entity_poly.pdbx_seq_one_letter_code
_entity_poly.pdbx_strand_id
1 'polypeptide(L)'
;CATLKELRRGRTVGLVLGAKQEQKMPEDHDKDAYPAPPRQTPIVDKQTALPNPTLILTKAFYYAVDLPVTTFRETVDSIRSKNRLVYYHRKFRRVPDLTDCVEGDYPCYYEAEMQWKRDYIVDQEIVKVIQKRMGACQQREGNSYIQNCAKELQQFEEVTKNYQLRYGDLGAYASARKCLMKQKERMIAAQAQSS
;
A
#
# COMPACT_ATOMS: atom_id res chain seq x y z
N CYS A 1 8.57 -11.12 -18.52
CA CYS A 1 8.64 -9.82 -17.83
C CYS A 1 8.99 -10.09 -16.38
N ALA A 2 10.29 -10.09 -16.05
CA ALA A 2 10.78 -10.53 -14.75
C ALA A 2 9.98 -9.90 -13.60
N THR A 3 9.51 -10.74 -12.68
CA THR A 3 8.78 -10.31 -11.49
C THR A 3 9.74 -9.57 -10.55
N LEU A 4 9.20 -8.61 -9.78
CA LEU A 4 9.90 -7.76 -8.80
C LEU A 4 10.56 -8.53 -7.62
N LYS A 5 10.68 -9.87 -7.73
CA LYS A 5 11.04 -10.78 -6.65
C LYS A 5 12.55 -10.78 -6.33
N GLU A 6 13.39 -10.16 -7.14
CA GLU A 6 14.84 -10.06 -6.90
C GLU A 6 15.26 -8.90 -5.98
N LEU A 7 14.36 -7.96 -5.61
CA LEU A 7 14.69 -6.83 -4.72
C LEU A 7 14.40 -7.05 -3.22
N ARG A 8 13.94 -8.26 -2.80
CA ARG A 8 13.64 -8.59 -1.39
C ARG A 8 14.70 -9.45 -0.67
N ARG A 9 15.99 -9.26 -0.95
CA ARG A 9 17.07 -9.83 -0.10
C ARG A 9 17.88 -8.71 0.54
N GLY A 10 17.44 -8.27 1.72
CA GLY A 10 18.21 -7.33 2.53
C GLY A 10 17.60 -7.06 3.90
N ARG A 11 18.24 -7.65 4.93
CA ARG A 11 18.29 -7.19 6.32
C ARG A 11 17.15 -7.56 7.29
N THR A 12 17.30 -8.75 7.87
CA THR A 12 16.90 -9.07 9.25
C THR A 12 17.81 -8.35 10.25
N VAL A 13 17.25 -7.50 11.12
CA VAL A 13 17.73 -7.29 12.49
C VAL A 13 16.51 -6.96 13.36
N GLY A 14 16.26 -7.80 14.37
CA GLY A 14 15.31 -7.51 15.42
C GLY A 14 15.93 -6.68 16.54
N LEU A 15 15.10 -5.89 17.21
CA LEU A 15 15.27 -5.58 18.62
C LEU A 15 13.89 -5.30 19.23
N VAL A 16 13.53 -6.12 20.21
CA VAL A 16 12.31 -6.03 21.02
C VAL A 16 12.60 -5.11 22.19
N LEU A 17 11.84 -4.03 22.36
CA LEU A 17 11.59 -3.40 23.67
C LEU A 17 10.18 -2.80 23.67
N GLY A 18 9.38 -3.22 24.65
CA GLY A 18 7.95 -2.93 24.73
C GLY A 18 7.61 -1.54 25.27
N ALA A 19 6.39 -1.10 24.97
CA ALA A 19 5.66 -0.13 25.77
C ALA A 19 4.16 -0.19 25.45
N LYS A 20 3.35 -0.29 26.53
CA LYS A 20 1.94 0.12 26.71
C LYS A 20 0.88 -0.42 25.74
N GLN A 21 -0.10 -1.12 26.31
CA GLN A 21 -1.36 -1.49 25.69
C GLN A 21 -2.09 -0.25 25.15
N GLU A 22 -2.08 -0.14 23.83
CA GLU A 22 -2.81 0.87 23.06
C GLU A 22 -4.26 0.38 22.86
N GLN A 23 -5.23 1.28 23.00
CA GLN A 23 -6.65 1.00 22.76
C GLN A 23 -6.81 0.31 21.39
N LYS A 24 -7.43 -0.87 21.40
CA LYS A 24 -7.51 -1.75 20.23
C LYS A 24 -8.51 -1.16 19.22
N MET A 25 -8.03 -0.23 18.37
CA MET A 25 -8.65 0.02 17.06
C MET A 25 -8.80 -1.32 16.33
N PRO A 26 -9.84 -1.52 15.51
CA PRO A 26 -9.98 -2.75 14.73
C PRO A 26 -8.64 -3.03 14.02
N GLU A 27 -8.17 -4.27 14.18
CA GLU A 27 -6.92 -4.77 13.61
C GLU A 27 -7.12 -4.96 12.11
N ASP A 28 -7.27 -3.84 11.40
CA ASP A 28 -7.41 -3.80 9.96
C ASP A 28 -6.46 -2.72 9.46
N HIS A 29 -5.57 -3.14 8.56
CA HIS A 29 -4.33 -2.51 8.08
C HIS A 29 -3.08 -2.99 8.82
N ASP A 30 -2.35 -3.93 8.18
CA ASP A 30 -0.97 -4.27 8.52
C ASP A 30 -0.18 -2.97 8.73
N LYS A 31 0.27 -2.73 9.96
CA LYS A 31 1.00 -1.50 10.32
C LYS A 31 2.27 -1.33 9.48
N ASP A 32 2.83 -2.43 8.98
CA ASP A 32 3.96 -2.46 8.05
C ASP A 32 3.57 -1.99 6.63
N ALA A 33 2.33 -2.24 6.20
CA ALA A 33 1.79 -1.77 4.93
C ALA A 33 1.40 -0.28 4.99
N TYR A 34 1.01 0.21 6.16
CA TYR A 34 0.62 1.62 6.37
C TYR A 34 1.27 2.17 7.64
N PRO A 35 2.56 2.56 7.58
CA PRO A 35 3.25 3.07 8.75
C PRO A 35 2.68 4.43 9.17
N ALA A 36 2.43 4.57 10.46
CA ALA A 36 2.11 5.84 11.08
C ALA A 36 3.04 6.09 12.27
N PRO A 37 3.72 7.26 12.33
CA PRO A 37 4.45 7.62 13.52
C PRO A 37 3.47 7.80 14.69
N PRO A 38 3.92 7.58 15.94
CA PRO A 38 3.09 7.78 17.11
C PRO A 38 2.62 9.24 17.16
N ARG A 39 1.33 9.45 17.47
CA ARG A 39 0.75 10.79 17.59
C ARG A 39 1.34 11.48 18.82
N GLN A 40 2.05 12.58 18.62
CA GLN A 40 2.50 13.46 19.69
C GLN A 40 1.65 14.73 19.67
N THR A 41 0.74 14.85 20.63
CA THR A 41 -0.02 16.09 20.84
C THR A 41 0.63 16.89 21.96
N PRO A 42 0.89 18.20 21.80
CA PRO A 42 1.40 19.01 22.88
C PRO A 42 0.43 19.03 24.05
N ILE A 43 0.95 19.18 25.26
CA ILE A 43 0.13 19.38 26.45
C ILE A 43 -0.57 20.73 26.29
N VAL A 44 -1.89 20.75 26.52
CA VAL A 44 -2.67 21.98 26.42
C VAL A 44 -2.43 22.81 27.67
N ASP A 45 -1.47 23.74 27.60
CA ASP A 45 -1.17 24.67 28.69
C ASP A 45 -2.21 25.79 28.73
N LYS A 46 -2.99 25.86 29.83
CA LYS A 46 -4.00 26.90 30.05
C LYS A 46 -3.31 28.19 30.50
N GLN A 47 -3.00 29.09 29.57
CA GLN A 47 -2.40 30.39 29.91
C GLN A 47 -3.41 31.37 30.54
N THR A 48 -4.71 31.14 30.38
CA THR A 48 -5.77 32.00 30.91
C THR A 48 -6.77 31.22 31.77
N ALA A 49 -7.37 31.89 32.76
CA ALA A 49 -8.37 31.31 33.66
C ALA A 49 -9.76 31.14 33.01
N LEU A 50 -9.97 31.73 31.83
CA LEU A 50 -11.21 31.64 31.08
C LEU A 50 -11.28 30.29 30.33
N PRO A 51 -12.44 29.60 30.33
CA PRO A 51 -12.57 28.34 29.63
C PRO A 51 -12.48 28.55 28.11
N ASN A 52 -11.59 27.80 27.45
CA ASN A 52 -11.47 27.84 25.99
C ASN A 52 -12.75 27.27 25.34
N PRO A 53 -13.44 28.01 24.44
CA PRO A 53 -14.67 27.54 23.79
C PRO A 53 -14.47 26.25 22.99
N THR A 54 -13.27 25.95 22.50
CA THR A 54 -12.98 24.71 21.77
C THR A 54 -13.13 23.46 22.65
N LEU A 55 -12.82 23.55 23.95
CA LEU A 55 -12.97 22.45 24.90
C LEU A 55 -14.45 22.19 25.24
N ILE A 56 -15.28 23.24 25.22
CA ILE A 56 -16.72 23.13 25.45
C ILE A 56 -17.36 22.48 24.22
N LEU A 57 -17.02 22.94 23.02
CA LEU A 57 -17.56 22.41 21.76
C LEU A 57 -17.19 20.94 21.54
N THR A 58 -15.93 20.55 21.79
CA THR A 58 -15.48 19.16 21.68
C THR A 58 -16.20 18.23 22.66
N LYS A 59 -16.43 18.68 23.90
CA LYS A 59 -17.25 17.94 24.87
C LYS A 59 -18.71 17.83 24.43
N ALA A 60 -19.30 18.93 23.95
CA ALA A 60 -20.67 18.92 23.45
C ALA A 60 -20.83 17.94 22.27
N PHE A 61 -19.88 17.95 21.33
CA PHE A 61 -19.86 17.00 20.21
C PHE A 61 -19.74 15.55 20.69
N TYR A 62 -18.86 15.28 21.65
CA TYR A 62 -18.70 13.94 22.22
C TYR A 62 -19.99 13.39 22.84
N TYR A 63 -20.70 14.21 23.62
CA TYR A 63 -21.97 13.80 24.25
C TYR A 63 -23.16 13.78 23.30
N ALA A 64 -23.22 14.70 22.33
CA ALA A 64 -24.34 14.80 21.41
C ALA A 64 -24.26 13.83 20.23
N VAL A 65 -23.05 13.50 19.76
CA VAL A 65 -22.84 12.75 18.51
C VAL A 65 -22.03 11.48 18.73
N ASP A 66 -20.82 11.56 19.29
CA ASP A 66 -19.93 10.38 19.36
C ASP A 66 -20.50 9.26 20.25
N LEU A 67 -21.00 9.59 21.43
CA LEU A 67 -21.60 8.62 22.36
C LEU A 67 -22.81 7.87 21.79
N PRO A 68 -23.84 8.53 21.23
CA PRO A 68 -24.97 7.81 20.62
C PRO A 68 -24.53 7.02 19.39
N VAL A 69 -23.57 7.50 18.59
CA VAL A 69 -23.08 6.78 17.41
C VAL A 69 -22.27 5.54 17.79
N THR A 70 -21.43 5.63 18.82
CA THR A 70 -20.61 4.50 19.30
C THR A 70 -21.47 3.41 19.92
N THR A 71 -22.44 3.77 20.76
CA THR A 71 -23.40 2.80 21.31
C THR A 71 -24.21 2.11 20.21
N PHE A 72 -24.70 2.86 19.21
CA PHE A 72 -25.36 2.27 18.05
C PHE A 72 -24.45 1.30 17.30
N ARG A 73 -23.21 1.69 17.00
CA ARG A 73 -22.21 0.83 16.35
C ARG A 73 -21.99 -0.46 17.15
N GLU A 74 -21.84 -0.38 18.47
CA GLU A 74 -21.67 -1.55 19.34
C GLU A 74 -22.86 -2.51 19.29
N THR A 75 -24.09 -1.98 19.26
CA THR A 75 -25.29 -2.82 19.13
C THR A 75 -25.31 -3.54 17.79
N VAL A 76 -24.99 -2.87 16.68
CA VAL A 76 -24.91 -3.47 15.34
C VAL A 76 -23.79 -4.50 15.27
N ASP A 77 -22.61 -4.19 15.80
CA ASP A 77 -21.47 -5.10 15.86
C ASP A 77 -21.81 -6.34 16.71
N SER A 78 -22.59 -6.20 17.78
CA SER A 78 -23.05 -7.33 18.60
C SER A 78 -23.95 -8.30 17.79
N ILE A 79 -24.83 -7.77 16.92
CA ILE A 79 -25.69 -8.57 16.04
C ILE A 79 -24.85 -9.26 14.97
N ARG A 80 -23.93 -8.51 14.32
CA ARG A 80 -22.99 -9.05 13.32
C ARG A 80 -22.08 -10.12 13.91
N SER A 81 -21.65 -9.96 15.16
CA SER A 81 -20.76 -10.91 15.82
C SER A 81 -21.39 -12.29 16.03
N LYS A 82 -22.73 -12.35 16.15
CA LYS A 82 -23.48 -13.61 16.26
C LYS A 82 -23.53 -14.37 14.92
N ASN A 83 -23.51 -13.66 13.79
CA ASN A 83 -23.60 -14.22 12.44
C ASN A 83 -22.37 -13.85 11.57
N ARG A 84 -21.16 -14.21 12.01
CA ARG A 84 -19.93 -13.88 11.27
C ARG A 84 -19.78 -14.74 10.00
N LEU A 85 -19.90 -14.09 8.85
CA LEU A 85 -19.56 -14.67 7.55
C LEU A 85 -18.04 -14.64 7.36
N VAL A 86 -17.44 -15.81 7.12
CA VAL A 86 -16.01 -15.94 6.83
C VAL A 86 -15.78 -15.86 5.33
N TYR A 87 -14.87 -15.00 4.89
CA TYR A 87 -14.41 -14.92 3.50
C TYR A 87 -12.92 -15.18 3.43
N TYR A 88 -12.47 -15.78 2.32
CA TYR A 88 -11.06 -16.12 2.11
C TYR A 88 -10.49 -15.36 0.93
N HIS A 89 -9.23 -14.95 1.06
CA HIS A 89 -8.48 -14.37 -0.04
C HIS A 89 -8.07 -15.46 -1.02
N ARG A 90 -8.41 -15.28 -2.30
CA ARG A 90 -8.07 -16.24 -3.37
C ARG A 90 -6.55 -16.27 -3.59
N LYS A 91 -5.95 -17.47 -3.51
CA LYS A 91 -4.53 -17.70 -3.78
C LYS A 91 -4.36 -18.35 -5.15
N PHE A 92 -3.73 -17.65 -6.08
CA PHE A 92 -3.41 -18.18 -7.41
C PHE A 92 -2.04 -18.85 -7.39
N ARG A 93 -1.96 -20.10 -7.85
CA ARG A 93 -0.67 -20.75 -8.12
C ARG A 93 0.04 -20.06 -9.29
N ARG A 94 1.37 -20.11 -9.29
CA ARG A 94 2.15 -19.62 -10.44
C ARG A 94 2.02 -20.60 -11.60
N VAL A 95 1.98 -20.02 -12.80
CA VAL A 95 1.93 -20.68 -14.11
C VAL A 95 3.26 -20.38 -14.80
N PRO A 96 3.76 -21.25 -15.69
CA PRO A 96 4.92 -20.93 -16.54
C PRO A 96 4.75 -19.59 -17.27
N ASP A 97 5.85 -18.86 -17.41
CA ASP A 97 5.88 -17.59 -18.13
C ASP A 97 5.85 -17.84 -19.64
N LEU A 98 5.58 -16.79 -20.41
CA LEU A 98 5.50 -16.86 -21.87
C LEU A 98 6.80 -17.33 -22.54
N THR A 99 7.96 -17.20 -21.87
CA THR A 99 9.27 -17.67 -22.36
C THR A 99 9.38 -19.18 -22.45
N ASP A 100 8.61 -19.89 -21.62
CA ASP A 100 8.76 -21.33 -21.44
C ASP A 100 7.76 -22.11 -22.31
N CYS A 101 6.84 -21.40 -22.96
CA CYS A 101 5.83 -21.97 -23.84
C CYS A 101 6.41 -22.29 -25.23
N VAL A 102 6.07 -23.45 -25.79
CA VAL A 102 6.43 -23.84 -27.15
C VAL A 102 5.61 -23.01 -28.16
N GLU A 103 6.18 -22.80 -29.34
CA GLU A 103 5.51 -22.14 -30.46
C GLU A 103 4.28 -22.93 -30.91
N GLY A 104 3.10 -22.31 -30.83
CA GLY A 104 1.81 -22.93 -31.22
C GLY A 104 0.94 -23.43 -30.07
N ASP A 105 1.47 -23.45 -28.83
CA ASP A 105 0.71 -23.88 -27.65
C ASP A 105 -0.20 -22.77 -27.09
N TYR A 106 -1.38 -22.64 -27.70
CA TYR A 106 -2.41 -21.68 -27.27
C TYR A 106 -2.83 -21.76 -25.78
N PRO A 107 -3.02 -22.94 -25.16
CA PRO A 107 -3.39 -22.97 -23.74
C PRO A 107 -2.27 -22.39 -22.85
N CYS A 108 -1.00 -22.68 -23.15
CA CYS A 108 0.14 -22.12 -22.42
C CYS A 108 0.16 -20.59 -22.51
N TYR A 109 -0.03 -20.05 -23.72
CA TYR A 109 -0.10 -18.61 -23.93
C TYR A 109 -1.24 -17.94 -23.17
N TYR A 110 -2.41 -18.57 -23.16
CA TYR A 110 -3.57 -18.04 -22.45
C TYR A 110 -3.31 -17.98 -20.95
N GLU A 111 -2.80 -19.05 -20.33
CA GLU A 111 -2.54 -19.08 -18.90
C GLU A 111 -1.45 -18.07 -18.50
N ALA A 112 -0.38 -17.98 -19.29
CA ALA A 112 0.70 -17.01 -19.08
C ALA A 112 0.22 -15.55 -19.22
N GLU A 113 -0.63 -15.27 -20.21
CA GLU A 113 -1.23 -13.94 -20.38
C GLU A 113 -2.16 -13.58 -19.21
N MET A 114 -2.94 -14.53 -18.72
CA MET A 114 -3.82 -14.31 -17.56
C MET A 114 -3.02 -14.11 -16.26
N GLN A 115 -1.88 -14.79 -16.11
CA GLN A 115 -0.94 -14.56 -15.01
C GLN A 115 -0.38 -13.13 -15.07
N TRP A 116 0.08 -12.70 -16.25
CA TRP A 116 0.59 -11.34 -16.45
C TRP A 116 -0.47 -10.26 -16.19
N LYS A 117 -1.72 -10.44 -16.66
CA LYS A 117 -2.82 -9.49 -16.40
C LYS A 117 -3.13 -9.33 -14.92
N ARG A 118 -3.09 -10.43 -14.15
CA ARG A 118 -3.25 -10.37 -12.69
C ARG A 118 -2.11 -9.61 -12.04
N ASP A 119 -0.87 -9.93 -12.40
CA ASP A 119 0.31 -9.28 -11.84
C ASP A 119 0.35 -7.78 -12.21
N TYR A 120 -0.14 -7.39 -13.39
CA TYR A 120 -0.31 -6.00 -13.81
C TYR A 120 -1.27 -5.23 -12.88
N ILE A 121 -2.43 -5.80 -12.57
CA ILE A 121 -3.40 -5.18 -11.65
C ILE A 121 -2.81 -5.08 -10.24
N VAL A 122 -2.10 -6.12 -9.78
CA VAL A 122 -1.43 -6.09 -8.47
C VAL A 122 -0.37 -4.99 -8.42
N ASP A 123 0.45 -4.83 -9.46
CA ASP A 123 1.47 -3.78 -9.53
C ASP A 123 0.84 -2.37 -9.56
N GLN A 124 -0.33 -2.20 -10.20
CA GLN A 124 -1.09 -0.94 -10.12
C GLN A 124 -1.54 -0.62 -8.68
N GLU A 125 -2.05 -1.62 -7.96
CA GLU A 125 -2.45 -1.43 -6.55
C GLU A 125 -1.23 -1.15 -5.65
N ILE A 126 -0.07 -1.74 -5.93
CA ILE A 126 1.18 -1.42 -5.22
C ILE A 126 1.54 0.06 -5.37
N VAL A 127 1.50 0.59 -6.60
CA VAL A 127 1.76 2.03 -6.84
C VAL A 127 0.77 2.90 -6.08
N LYS A 128 -0.53 2.55 -6.10
CA LYS A 128 -1.56 3.28 -5.34
C LYS A 128 -1.32 3.25 -3.83
N VAL A 129 -0.85 2.13 -3.29
CA VAL A 129 -0.51 2.02 -1.86
C VAL A 129 0.63 2.98 -1.50
N ILE A 130 1.71 3.00 -2.28
CA ILE A 130 2.84 3.90 -2.05
C ILE A 130 2.43 5.37 -2.22
N GLN A 131 1.58 5.67 -3.21
CA GLN A 131 0.99 7.00 -3.37
C GLN A 131 0.16 7.43 -2.15
N LYS A 132 -0.63 6.52 -1.56
CA LYS A 132 -1.37 6.80 -0.33
C LYS A 132 -0.46 7.06 0.86
N ARG A 133 0.68 6.36 0.97
CA ARG A 133 1.68 6.63 2.02
C ARG A 133 2.20 8.06 1.91
N MET A 134 2.68 8.42 0.71
CA MET A 134 3.16 9.77 0.40
C MET A 134 2.13 10.86 0.75
N GLY A 135 0.88 10.67 0.31
CA GLY A 135 -0.20 11.61 0.61
C GLY A 135 -0.50 11.71 2.11
N ALA A 136 -0.45 10.59 2.83
CA ALA A 136 -0.62 10.57 4.28
C ALA A 136 0.54 11.27 5.00
N CYS A 137 1.78 11.12 4.54
CA CYS A 137 2.94 11.82 5.08
C CYS A 137 2.88 13.33 4.84
N GLN A 138 2.54 13.76 3.62
CA GLN A 138 2.34 15.17 3.30
C GLN A 138 1.24 15.81 4.16
N GLN A 139 0.12 15.12 4.36
CA GLN A 139 -0.97 15.60 5.20
C GLN A 139 -0.60 15.68 6.69
N ARG A 140 0.27 14.78 7.18
CA ARG A 140 0.72 14.74 8.58
C ARG A 140 1.72 15.85 8.90
N GLU A 141 2.65 16.12 7.98
CA GLU A 141 3.78 17.04 8.21
C GLU A 141 3.48 18.50 7.85
N GLY A 142 2.43 18.74 7.05
CA GLY A 142 1.99 20.07 6.66
C GLY A 142 3.09 20.83 5.94
N ASN A 143 3.51 21.98 6.47
CA ASN A 143 4.52 22.84 5.85
C ASN A 143 5.94 22.25 5.86
N SER A 144 6.23 21.28 6.73
CA SER A 144 7.57 20.69 6.91
C SER A 144 7.81 19.42 6.08
N TYR A 145 6.93 19.14 5.12
CA TYR A 145 6.89 17.84 4.43
C TYR A 145 8.13 17.50 3.60
N ILE A 146 8.86 18.51 3.12
CA ILE A 146 10.02 18.29 2.23
C ILE A 146 11.16 17.56 2.96
N GLN A 147 11.36 17.86 4.25
CA GLN A 147 12.48 17.31 5.01
C GLN A 147 12.12 15.98 5.67
N ASN A 148 10.93 15.90 6.26
CA ASN A 148 10.53 14.76 7.07
C ASN A 148 10.03 13.58 6.19
N CYS A 149 9.46 13.87 5.02
CA CYS A 149 8.92 12.86 4.08
C CYS A 149 9.92 12.29 3.06
N ALA A 150 11.22 12.61 3.16
CA ALA A 150 12.20 12.27 2.13
C ALA A 150 12.26 10.76 1.79
N LYS A 151 12.07 9.89 2.78
CA LYS A 151 12.09 8.43 2.58
C LYS A 151 10.91 7.93 1.74
N GLU A 152 9.72 8.46 1.97
CA GLU A 152 8.53 8.05 1.22
C GLU A 152 8.59 8.57 -0.22
N LEU A 153 9.12 9.78 -0.42
CA LEU A 153 9.39 10.36 -1.73
C LEU A 153 10.35 9.49 -2.56
N GLN A 154 11.47 9.06 -1.98
CA GLN A 154 12.41 8.16 -2.64
C GLN A 154 11.77 6.82 -2.99
N GLN A 155 10.99 6.23 -2.08
CA GLN A 155 10.27 4.98 -2.35
C GLN A 155 9.28 5.12 -3.49
N PHE A 156 8.55 6.24 -3.56
CA PHE A 156 7.62 6.50 -4.63
C PHE A 156 8.31 6.71 -5.97
N GLU A 157 9.41 7.45 -6.01
CA GLU A 157 10.19 7.66 -7.23
C GLU A 157 10.72 6.32 -7.77
N GLU A 158 11.29 5.48 -6.90
CA GLU A 158 11.81 4.16 -7.27
C GLU A 158 10.70 3.25 -7.81
N VAL A 159 9.58 3.15 -7.09
CA VAL A 159 8.45 2.29 -7.49
C VAL A 159 7.80 2.78 -8.79
N THR A 160 7.62 4.09 -8.94
CA THR A 160 7.02 4.69 -10.15
C THR A 160 7.95 4.53 -11.35
N LYS A 161 9.26 4.73 -11.17
CA LYS A 161 10.26 4.50 -12.22
C LYS A 161 10.26 3.03 -12.66
N ASN A 162 10.25 2.09 -11.70
CA ASN A 162 10.19 0.66 -12.00
C ASN A 162 8.89 0.26 -12.71
N TYR A 163 7.75 0.83 -12.28
CA TYR A 163 6.46 0.61 -12.92
C TYR A 163 6.45 1.14 -14.36
N GLN A 164 6.91 2.37 -14.59
CA GLN A 164 7.00 2.97 -15.92
C GLN A 164 7.95 2.21 -16.85
N LEU A 165 9.09 1.73 -16.32
CA LEU A 165 10.03 0.93 -17.09
C LEU A 165 9.44 -0.41 -17.53
N ARG A 166 8.58 -1.04 -16.71
CA ARG A 166 7.91 -2.32 -17.03
C ARG A 166 6.69 -2.13 -17.92
N TYR A 167 5.83 -1.17 -17.60
CA TYR A 167 4.49 -1.04 -18.17
C TYR A 167 4.26 0.22 -19.03
N GLY A 168 5.23 1.12 -19.13
CA GLY A 168 5.14 2.30 -19.99
C GLY A 168 5.03 1.90 -21.47
N ASP A 169 4.25 2.66 -22.23
CA ASP A 169 4.16 2.59 -23.70
C ASP A 169 3.67 1.26 -24.31
N LEU A 170 3.05 0.36 -23.53
CA LEU A 170 2.44 -0.87 -24.08
C LEU A 170 1.17 -0.62 -24.90
N GLY A 171 0.58 0.58 -24.79
CA GLY A 171 -0.69 0.97 -25.40
C GLY A 171 -1.92 0.35 -24.71
N ALA A 172 -3.11 0.64 -25.24
CA ALA A 172 -4.38 0.15 -24.68
C ALA A 172 -4.50 -1.39 -24.69
N TYR A 173 -4.03 -2.03 -25.76
CA TYR A 173 -3.98 -3.49 -25.89
C TYR A 173 -2.65 -4.04 -25.37
N ALA A 174 -2.40 -3.86 -24.07
CA ALA A 174 -1.21 -4.35 -23.41
C ALA A 174 -1.26 -5.88 -23.25
N SER A 175 -0.13 -6.55 -23.53
CA SER A 175 -0.04 -8.01 -23.46
C SER A 175 1.32 -8.47 -22.95
N ALA A 176 1.38 -9.70 -22.44
CA ALA A 176 2.62 -10.31 -21.97
C ALA A 176 3.70 -10.35 -23.08
N ARG A 177 3.29 -10.58 -24.34
CA ARG A 177 4.16 -10.57 -25.53
C ARG A 177 4.86 -9.23 -25.72
N LYS A 178 4.10 -8.13 -25.65
CA LYS A 178 4.67 -6.77 -25.76
C LYS A 178 5.62 -6.44 -24.60
N CYS A 179 5.27 -6.86 -23.38
CA CYS A 179 6.15 -6.70 -22.20
C CYS A 179 7.49 -7.42 -22.42
N LEU A 180 7.44 -8.62 -23.00
CA LEU A 180 8.63 -9.42 -23.30
C LEU A 180 9.51 -8.77 -24.38
N MET A 181 8.92 -8.22 -25.45
CA MET A 181 9.68 -7.51 -26.48
C MET A 181 10.35 -6.24 -25.94
N LYS A 182 9.64 -5.47 -25.12
CA LYS A 182 10.24 -4.31 -24.41
C LYS A 182 11.38 -4.73 -23.48
N GLN A 183 11.21 -5.85 -22.76
CA GLN A 183 12.27 -6.39 -21.92
C GLN A 183 13.50 -6.76 -22.75
N LYS A 184 13.31 -7.41 -23.90
CA LYS A 184 14.39 -7.79 -24.81
C LYS A 184 15.14 -6.57 -25.35
N GLU A 185 14.42 -5.54 -25.78
CA GLU A 185 15.00 -4.26 -26.22
C GLU A 185 15.91 -3.65 -25.15
N ARG A 186 15.45 -3.62 -23.90
CA ARG A 186 16.24 -3.12 -22.76
C ARG A 186 17.49 -3.94 -22.49
N MET A 187 17.41 -5.26 -22.63
CA MET A 187 18.57 -6.14 -22.45
C MET A 187 19.61 -5.91 -23.55
N ILE A 188 19.19 -5.74 -24.80
CA ILE A 188 20.08 -5.43 -25.93
C ILE A 188 20.74 -4.05 -25.72
N ALA A 189 19.97 -3.04 -25.32
CA ALA A 189 20.50 -1.70 -25.05
C ALA A 189 21.50 -1.71 -23.88
N ALA A 190 21.21 -2.45 -22.81
CA ALA A 190 22.14 -2.59 -21.67
C ALA A 190 23.44 -3.30 -22.08
N GLN A 191 23.36 -4.34 -22.92
CA GLN A 191 24.54 -5.01 -23.47
C GLN A 191 25.39 -4.07 -24.32
N ALA A 192 24.78 -3.29 -25.22
CA ALA A 192 25.47 -2.34 -26.08
C ALA A 192 26.14 -1.18 -25.31
N GLN A 193 25.65 -0.83 -24.12
CA GLN A 193 26.27 0.18 -23.25
C GLN A 193 27.42 -0.36 -22.41
N SER A 194 27.47 -1.69 -22.22
CA SER A 194 28.51 -2.35 -21.42
C SER A 194 29.73 -2.80 -22.22
N SER A 195 29.64 -2.76 -23.56
CA SER A 195 30.74 -3.00 -24.51
C SER A 195 31.42 -1.70 -24.90
#